data_AF-A0A7X7KIP2-F1
#
_entry.id   AF-A0A7X7KIP2-F1
#
_cell.length_a   1.000
_cell.length_b   1.000
_cell.length_c   1.000
_cell.angle_alpha   90.00
_cell.angle_beta   90.00
_cell.angle_gamma   90.00
#
_symmetry.space_group_name_H-M   'P 1'
#
loop_
_entity.id
_entity.type
_entity.pdbx_description
1 polymer ?
#
loop_
_entity_poly.entity_id
_entity_poly.type
_entity_poly.pdbx_seq_one_letter_code
_entity_poly.pdbx_strand_id
1 'polypeptide(L)'
;DSIQVAGGNIRREETIKHESDGRPRDRLRYPDPWGNARWGQHIYYQLLEAGLRVPPTAGSGSGEAPNPIGYNRVYVRLDGEFSGEKWWEGLRAGRVFVTNGPLLKPSVNGQLPGHVFRGDEGSTIELEIGLTFSTRDPISYLEIVKNGQVEHSIPFAQYAKGGRLPDLKFDASGWFLVRAVTDLPNTYRFAMTGPYYVEIGGKPRISRAAVQFFIDWVYQRAAAIEIADPQQKREVLDWHRRARDFWRELLSRANAD
;
A
#
# COMPACT_ATOMS: atom_id res chain seq x y z
N ASP A 1 3.94 13.80 0.02
CA ASP A 1 2.77 13.17 -0.63
C ASP A 1 2.49 11.80 -0.03
N SER A 2 1.26 11.31 -0.19
CA SER A 2 0.79 10.02 0.33
C SER A 2 -0.29 9.43 -0.59
N ILE A 3 -0.53 8.12 -0.54
CA ILE A 3 -1.60 7.47 -1.32
C ILE A 3 -2.68 6.92 -0.40
N GLN A 4 -3.92 7.32 -0.63
CA GLN A 4 -5.06 6.77 0.10
C GLN A 4 -5.32 5.32 -0.35
N VAL A 5 -5.10 4.36 0.54
CA VAL A 5 -5.34 2.92 0.29
C VAL A 5 -6.61 2.41 0.97
N ALA A 6 -7.15 3.19 1.92
CA ALA A 6 -8.46 2.95 2.52
C ALA A 6 -9.31 4.23 2.43
N GLY A 7 -10.14 4.32 1.41
CA GLY A 7 -10.98 5.48 1.11
C GLY A 7 -12.47 5.24 1.40
N GLY A 8 -13.31 6.19 0.98
CA GLY A 8 -14.78 6.10 1.12
C GLY A 8 -15.43 4.94 0.35
N ASN A 9 -14.68 4.26 -0.51
CA ASN A 9 -15.09 3.03 -1.19
C ASN A 9 -15.13 1.81 -0.24
N ILE A 10 -14.40 1.85 0.87
CA ILE A 10 -14.46 0.84 1.93
C ILE A 10 -15.37 1.36 3.03
N ARG A 11 -16.61 0.85 3.09
CA ARG A 11 -17.65 1.33 3.99
C ARG A 11 -17.86 0.40 5.17
N ARG A 12 -18.50 0.91 6.23
CA ARG A 12 -18.76 0.13 7.45
C ARG A 12 -19.51 -1.18 7.20
N GLU A 13 -20.48 -1.15 6.29
CA GLU A 13 -21.41 -2.26 6.03
C GLU A 13 -21.17 -2.94 4.68
N GLU A 14 -20.46 -2.27 3.77
CA GLU A 14 -20.19 -2.77 2.43
C GLU A 14 -18.86 -2.28 1.86
N THR A 15 -18.40 -2.87 0.76
CA THR A 15 -17.38 -2.28 -0.11
C THR A 15 -18.00 -1.96 -1.46
N ILE A 16 -17.76 -0.76 -1.98
CA ILE A 16 -18.29 -0.33 -3.28
C ILE A 16 -17.75 -1.29 -4.35
N LYS A 17 -18.64 -1.83 -5.18
CA LYS A 17 -18.31 -2.86 -6.17
C LYS A 17 -17.66 -2.33 -7.46
N HIS A 18 -17.63 -1.02 -7.67
CA HIS A 18 -17.08 -0.35 -8.86
C HIS A 18 -16.01 0.71 -8.51
N GLU A 19 -15.11 0.97 -9.45
CA GLU A 19 -14.01 1.93 -9.34
C GLU A 19 -14.42 3.26 -9.98
N SER A 20 -15.00 4.20 -9.20
CA SER A 20 -15.49 5.52 -9.65
C SER A 20 -14.52 6.24 -10.61
N ASP A 21 -14.65 5.99 -11.92
CA ASP A 21 -13.77 6.42 -13.01
C ASP A 21 -12.28 6.06 -12.86
N GLY A 22 -11.97 5.13 -11.95
CA GLY A 22 -10.63 4.59 -11.72
C GLY A 22 -10.24 3.54 -12.78
N ARG A 23 -9.01 3.02 -12.70
CA ARG A 23 -8.63 1.88 -13.54
C ARG A 23 -9.50 0.68 -13.18
N PRO A 24 -10.18 0.04 -14.14
CA PRO A 24 -10.99 -1.14 -13.87
C PRO A 24 -10.10 -2.27 -13.35
N ARG A 25 -10.62 -3.03 -12.38
CA ARG A 25 -9.96 -4.23 -11.86
C ARG A 25 -10.27 -5.44 -12.71
N ASP A 26 -9.36 -6.41 -12.72
CA ASP A 26 -9.68 -7.78 -13.12
C ASP A 26 -10.60 -8.38 -12.05
N ARG A 27 -11.87 -8.62 -12.41
CA ARG A 27 -12.88 -9.14 -11.48
C ARG A 27 -12.73 -10.61 -11.15
N LEU A 28 -12.00 -11.38 -11.96
CA LEU A 28 -11.67 -12.78 -11.63
C LEU A 28 -10.58 -12.82 -10.57
N ARG A 29 -9.58 -11.94 -10.69
CA ARG A 29 -8.49 -11.82 -9.71
C ARG A 29 -8.93 -11.09 -8.43
N TYR A 30 -9.81 -10.10 -8.56
CA TYR A 30 -10.33 -9.28 -7.47
C TYR A 30 -11.87 -9.34 -7.44
N PRO A 31 -12.46 -10.46 -7.00
CA PRO A 31 -13.92 -10.63 -6.97
C PRO A 31 -14.59 -9.79 -5.87
N ASP A 32 -15.88 -9.51 -6.05
CA ASP A 32 -16.72 -8.98 -4.97
C ASP A 32 -16.78 -9.96 -3.78
N PRO A 33 -16.98 -9.45 -2.54
CA PRO A 33 -17.21 -8.05 -2.20
C PRO A 33 -15.93 -7.24 -1.94
N TRP A 34 -14.77 -7.89 -1.75
CA TRP A 34 -13.54 -7.19 -1.33
C TRP A 34 -12.68 -6.68 -2.49
N GLY A 35 -13.06 -7.00 -3.73
CA GLY A 35 -12.24 -6.78 -4.92
C GLY A 35 -11.77 -5.34 -5.08
N ASN A 36 -12.65 -4.35 -4.92
CA ASN A 36 -12.28 -2.94 -5.07
C ASN A 36 -11.25 -2.50 -4.02
N ALA A 37 -11.45 -2.89 -2.76
CA ALA A 37 -10.53 -2.56 -1.67
C ALA A 37 -9.14 -3.16 -1.90
N ARG A 38 -9.09 -4.44 -2.33
CA ARG A 38 -7.84 -5.13 -2.65
C ARG A 38 -7.18 -4.60 -3.92
N TRP A 39 -7.97 -4.11 -4.88
CA TRP A 39 -7.47 -3.50 -6.10
C TRP A 39 -6.75 -2.18 -5.84
N GLY A 40 -7.32 -1.30 -5.00
CA GLY A 40 -6.65 -0.07 -4.57
C GLY A 40 -5.29 -0.35 -3.89
N GLN A 41 -5.23 -1.38 -3.06
CA GLN A 41 -3.96 -1.82 -2.46
C GLN A 41 -2.99 -2.37 -3.51
N HIS A 42 -3.46 -3.15 -4.48
CA HIS A 42 -2.60 -3.65 -5.55
C HIS A 42 -1.99 -2.50 -6.38
N ILE A 43 -2.77 -1.49 -6.75
CA ILE A 43 -2.25 -0.29 -7.43
C ILE A 43 -1.17 0.38 -6.57
N TYR A 44 -1.41 0.51 -5.27
CA TYR A 44 -0.41 1.04 -4.34
C TYR A 44 0.87 0.18 -4.32
N TYR A 45 0.75 -1.15 -4.35
CA TYR A 45 1.90 -2.04 -4.43
C TYR A 45 2.67 -1.89 -5.74
N GLN A 46 2.01 -1.59 -6.86
CA GLN A 46 2.70 -1.27 -8.11
C GLN A 46 3.53 0.01 -7.98
N LEU A 47 3.07 1.04 -7.24
CA LEU A 47 3.87 2.24 -6.99
C LEU A 47 5.14 1.90 -6.19
N LEU A 48 5.00 1.07 -5.15
CA LEU A 48 6.13 0.63 -4.34
C LEU A 48 7.10 -0.24 -5.15
N GLU A 49 6.60 -1.17 -5.95
CA GLU A 49 7.39 -2.00 -6.86
C GLU A 49 8.12 -1.17 -7.93
N ALA A 50 7.57 -0.04 -8.35
CA ALA A 50 8.25 0.91 -9.23
C ALA A 50 9.32 1.77 -8.52
N GLY A 51 9.62 1.48 -7.25
CA GLY A 51 10.63 2.16 -6.46
C GLY A 51 10.16 3.44 -5.77
N LEU A 52 8.87 3.79 -5.84
CA LEU A 52 8.34 5.00 -5.23
C LEU A 52 8.02 4.77 -3.75
N ARG A 53 8.74 5.46 -2.87
CA ARG A 53 8.56 5.37 -1.42
C ARG A 53 7.49 6.33 -0.93
N VAL A 54 6.24 5.96 -1.11
CA VAL A 54 5.09 6.81 -0.74
C VAL A 54 4.31 6.17 0.42
N PRO A 55 4.06 6.89 1.52
CA PRO A 55 3.32 6.33 2.65
C PRO A 55 1.85 6.09 2.30
N PRO A 56 1.24 5.01 2.83
CA PRO A 56 -0.20 4.80 2.70
C PRO A 56 -0.97 5.69 3.68
N THR A 57 -2.14 6.16 3.25
CA THR A 57 -3.09 6.91 4.08
C THR A 57 -4.49 6.33 3.98
N ALA A 58 -5.38 6.85 4.83
CA ALA A 58 -6.77 6.47 4.86
C ALA A 58 -7.65 7.69 5.12
N GLY A 59 -8.86 7.68 4.56
CA GLY A 59 -9.86 8.70 4.76
C GLY A 59 -11.25 8.09 4.69
N SER A 60 -12.09 8.40 5.67
CA SER A 60 -13.41 7.79 5.79
C SER A 60 -14.40 8.24 4.69
N GLY A 61 -14.16 9.41 4.10
CA GLY A 61 -15.12 10.05 3.18
C GLY A 61 -16.41 10.45 3.89
N SER A 62 -16.38 10.67 5.21
CA SER A 62 -17.58 11.00 5.99
C SER A 62 -18.22 12.29 5.48
N GLY A 63 -19.53 12.24 5.20
CA GLY A 63 -20.28 13.32 4.55
C GLY A 63 -20.58 13.02 3.08
N GLU A 64 -19.71 12.28 2.39
CA GLU A 64 -19.92 11.80 1.01
C GLU A 64 -20.29 10.30 0.97
N ALA A 65 -19.64 9.50 1.82
CA ALA A 65 -19.92 8.10 2.04
C ALA A 65 -20.66 7.92 3.39
N PRO A 66 -21.46 6.84 3.56
CA PRO A 66 -22.15 6.51 4.80
C PRO A 66 -21.20 5.95 5.88
N ASN A 67 -20.00 6.53 5.99
CA ASN A 67 -18.99 6.16 6.96
C ASN A 67 -18.99 7.15 8.13
N PRO A 68 -19.00 6.65 9.39
CA PRO A 68 -18.78 7.52 10.53
C PRO A 68 -17.37 8.12 10.48
N ILE A 69 -17.20 9.28 11.12
CA ILE A 69 -15.91 9.96 11.20
C ILE A 69 -14.86 9.02 11.81
N GLY A 70 -13.74 8.89 11.12
CA GLY A 70 -12.62 8.05 11.55
C GLY A 70 -12.84 6.55 11.32
N TYR A 71 -13.85 6.14 10.55
CA TYR A 71 -14.01 4.75 10.14
C TYR A 71 -12.74 4.20 9.47
N ASN A 72 -12.34 4.78 8.34
CA ASN A 72 -11.02 4.58 7.73
C ASN A 72 -10.09 5.68 8.24
N ARG A 73 -8.95 5.29 8.83
CA ARG A 73 -8.03 6.20 9.53
C ARG A 73 -6.58 5.73 9.41
N VAL A 74 -5.66 6.69 9.46
CA VAL A 74 -4.22 6.45 9.51
C VAL A 74 -3.71 6.89 10.88
N TYR A 75 -2.86 6.05 11.48
CA TYR A 75 -2.12 6.41 12.68
C TYR A 75 -0.67 6.65 12.30
N VAL A 76 -0.10 7.72 12.86
CA VAL A 76 1.31 8.07 12.69
C VAL A 76 1.98 7.92 14.05
N ARG A 77 3.10 7.20 14.09
CA ARG A 77 3.92 7.07 15.29
C ARG A 77 4.77 8.32 15.44
N LEU A 78 4.64 8.98 16.59
CA LEU A 78 5.44 10.12 17.00
C LEU A 78 6.32 9.74 18.18
N ASP A 79 7.46 10.42 18.26
CA ASP A 79 8.32 10.43 19.42
C ASP A 79 8.04 11.72 20.21
N GLY A 80 7.62 11.56 21.47
CA GLY A 80 7.23 12.68 22.34
C GLY A 80 5.84 13.25 22.04
N GLU A 81 5.64 14.51 22.41
CA GLU A 81 4.35 15.20 22.34
C GLU A 81 3.90 15.51 20.90
N PHE A 82 2.58 15.53 20.73
CA PHE A 82 1.93 15.84 19.45
C PHE A 82 2.16 17.30 19.03
N SER A 83 2.55 17.48 17.77
CA SER A 83 2.34 18.70 17.00
C SER A 83 1.93 18.33 15.58
N GLY A 84 1.22 19.22 14.89
CA GLY A 84 0.83 18.99 13.49
C GLY A 84 2.04 18.77 12.58
N GLU A 85 3.12 19.50 12.81
CA GLU A 85 4.38 19.36 12.08
C GLU A 85 5.01 17.97 12.26
N LYS A 86 5.18 17.52 13.51
CA LYS A 86 5.70 16.19 13.82
C LYS A 86 4.84 15.09 13.21
N TRP A 87 3.52 15.29 13.19
CA TRP A 87 2.59 14.35 12.54
C TRP A 87 2.88 14.21 11.04
N TRP A 88 3.06 15.32 10.33
CA TRP A 88 3.43 15.29 8.91
C TRP A 88 4.82 14.71 8.66
N GLU A 89 5.79 14.97 9.53
CA GLU A 89 7.12 14.34 9.46
C GLU A 89 7.06 12.83 9.63
N GLY A 90 6.32 12.35 10.64
CA GLY A 90 6.10 10.92 10.86
C GLY A 90 5.39 10.25 9.69
N LEU A 91 4.40 10.92 9.09
CA LEU A 91 3.72 10.46 7.89
C LEU A 91 4.69 10.34 6.71
N ARG A 92 5.46 11.40 6.42
CA ARG A 92 6.46 11.42 5.33
C ARG A 92 7.53 10.34 5.53
N ALA A 93 7.92 10.09 6.77
CA ALA A 93 8.85 9.02 7.12
C ALA A 93 8.24 7.62 7.00
N GLY A 94 6.94 7.47 6.72
CA GLY A 94 6.28 6.18 6.58
C GLY A 94 6.01 5.45 7.90
N ARG A 95 6.16 6.12 9.04
CA ARG A 95 5.97 5.57 10.41
C ARG A 95 4.49 5.42 10.74
N VAL A 96 3.79 4.63 9.93
CA VAL A 96 2.33 4.61 9.91
C VAL A 96 1.75 3.21 9.91
N PHE A 97 0.46 3.14 10.23
CA PHE A 97 -0.41 2.07 9.75
C PHE A 97 -1.78 2.66 9.41
N VAL A 98 -2.45 2.06 8.43
CA VAL A 98 -3.82 2.37 8.04
C VAL A 98 -4.76 1.32 8.60
N THR A 99 -5.98 1.70 8.96
CA THR A 99 -6.96 0.75 9.50
C THR A 99 -8.39 1.23 9.37
N ASN A 100 -9.31 0.28 9.32
CA ASN A 100 -10.72 0.47 9.62
C ASN A 100 -11.27 -0.55 10.63
N GLY A 101 -10.37 -1.23 11.34
CA GLY A 101 -10.67 -2.22 12.37
C GLY A 101 -9.49 -2.35 13.36
N PRO A 102 -8.62 -3.37 13.22
CA PRO A 102 -7.53 -3.62 14.15
C PRO A 102 -6.55 -2.44 14.31
N LEU A 103 -6.01 -2.25 15.51
CA LEU A 103 -4.91 -1.30 15.76
C LEU A 103 -3.60 -2.07 15.80
N LEU A 104 -2.61 -1.67 15.01
CA LEU A 104 -1.32 -2.34 14.94
C LEU A 104 -0.23 -1.55 15.70
N LYS A 105 0.71 -2.28 16.26
CA LYS A 105 1.97 -1.80 16.81
C LYS A 105 3.08 -2.74 16.32
N PRO A 106 3.56 -2.52 15.08
CA PRO A 106 4.58 -3.35 14.48
C PRO A 106 5.99 -2.92 14.95
N SER A 107 6.92 -3.86 14.95
CA SER A 107 8.35 -3.64 15.18
C SER A 107 9.13 -4.72 14.44
N VAL A 108 10.03 -4.35 13.55
CA VAL A 108 10.89 -5.30 12.82
C VAL A 108 12.33 -5.06 13.23
N ASN A 109 12.96 -6.04 13.88
CA ASN A 109 14.30 -5.86 14.48
C ASN A 109 14.41 -4.54 15.30
N GLY A 110 13.35 -4.17 16.03
CA GLY A 110 13.28 -2.93 16.81
C GLY A 110 12.93 -1.65 16.02
N GLN A 111 12.75 -1.75 14.69
CA GLN A 111 12.48 -0.62 13.81
C GLN A 111 11.01 -0.48 13.46
N LEU A 112 10.60 0.76 13.19
CA LEU A 112 9.24 1.11 12.79
C LEU A 112 9.06 1.05 11.26
N PRO A 113 7.80 1.00 10.76
CA PRO A 113 7.51 1.14 9.34
C PRO A 113 8.17 2.40 8.75
N GLY A 114 8.57 2.32 7.48
CA GLY A 114 9.35 3.35 6.79
C GLY A 114 10.86 3.20 6.94
N HIS A 115 11.33 2.35 7.86
CA HIS A 115 12.75 2.05 7.99
C HIS A 115 13.34 1.37 6.73
N VAL A 116 14.63 1.61 6.49
CA VAL A 116 15.39 0.99 5.39
C VAL A 116 16.52 0.15 5.98
N PHE A 117 16.37 -1.17 5.91
CA PHE A 117 17.43 -2.12 6.25
C PHE A 117 18.44 -2.18 5.10
N ARG A 118 19.74 -2.05 5.41
CA ARG A 118 20.80 -1.99 4.40
C ARG A 118 21.76 -3.14 4.53
N GLY A 119 22.22 -3.65 3.38
CA GLY A 119 23.22 -4.70 3.27
C GLY A 119 24.12 -4.48 2.07
N ASP A 120 25.32 -5.05 2.13
CA ASP A 120 26.26 -5.02 1.02
C ASP A 120 25.82 -5.96 -0.11
N GLU A 121 26.35 -5.74 -1.31
CA GLU A 121 26.07 -6.63 -2.45
C GLU A 121 26.45 -8.09 -2.12
N GLY A 122 25.56 -9.03 -2.43
CA GLY A 122 25.74 -10.45 -2.11
C GLY A 122 25.40 -10.85 -0.67
N SER A 123 25.02 -9.90 0.20
CA SER A 123 24.54 -10.20 1.55
C SER A 123 23.08 -10.66 1.57
N THR A 124 22.74 -11.42 2.61
CA THR A 124 21.36 -11.77 2.96
C THR A 124 20.95 -10.99 4.21
N ILE A 125 19.74 -10.43 4.21
CA ILE A 125 19.13 -9.82 5.39
C ILE A 125 17.98 -10.69 5.88
N GLU A 126 18.02 -11.09 7.14
CA GLU A 126 16.94 -11.79 7.85
C GLU A 126 16.26 -10.84 8.84
N LEU A 127 14.93 -10.80 8.81
CA LEU A 127 14.12 -9.86 9.56
C LEU A 127 13.12 -10.61 10.46
N GLU A 128 13.21 -10.37 11.76
CA GLU A 128 12.22 -10.83 12.74
C GLU A 128 11.09 -9.80 12.85
N ILE A 129 9.86 -10.26 12.62
CA ILE A 129 8.67 -9.40 12.62
C ILE A 129 7.93 -9.54 13.95
N GLY A 130 8.05 -8.52 14.79
CA GLY A 130 7.22 -8.31 15.96
C GLY A 130 5.91 -7.59 15.62
N LEU A 131 4.79 -8.11 16.09
CA LEU A 131 3.48 -7.47 15.90
C LEU A 131 2.64 -7.58 17.17
N THR A 132 2.27 -6.43 17.74
CA THR A 132 1.19 -6.37 18.73
C THR A 132 0.00 -5.67 18.12
N PHE A 133 -1.21 -6.08 18.50
CA PHE A 133 -2.42 -5.44 18.01
C PHE A 133 -3.54 -5.50 19.05
N SER A 134 -4.50 -4.61 18.88
CA SER A 134 -5.76 -4.63 19.61
C SER A 134 -6.90 -4.59 18.61
N THR A 135 -7.93 -5.40 18.82
CA THR A 135 -9.06 -5.49 17.89
C THR A 135 -10.37 -5.67 18.65
N ARG A 136 -11.45 -5.17 18.05
CA ARG A 136 -12.83 -5.42 18.52
C ARG A 136 -13.46 -6.60 17.80
N ASP A 137 -13.16 -6.76 16.51
CA ASP A 137 -13.62 -7.86 15.69
C ASP A 137 -12.53 -8.94 15.59
N PRO A 138 -12.89 -10.23 15.46
CA PRO A 138 -11.92 -11.29 15.25
C PRO A 138 -11.08 -11.02 14.00
N ILE A 139 -9.75 -11.09 14.16
CA ILE A 139 -8.84 -11.16 13.02
C ILE A 139 -8.89 -12.60 12.50
N SER A 140 -9.00 -12.77 11.20
CA SER A 140 -9.06 -14.09 10.57
C SER A 140 -7.68 -14.57 10.16
N TYR A 141 -6.88 -13.68 9.57
CA TYR A 141 -5.50 -13.98 9.20
C TYR A 141 -4.62 -12.73 9.20
N LEU A 142 -3.32 -12.99 9.32
CA LEU A 142 -2.24 -12.03 9.10
C LEU A 142 -1.55 -12.37 7.78
N GLU A 143 -1.14 -11.36 7.03
CA GLU A 143 -0.34 -11.53 5.83
C GLU A 143 0.95 -10.72 5.93
N ILE A 144 2.01 -11.31 5.41
CA ILE A 144 3.25 -10.61 5.07
C ILE A 144 3.23 -10.45 3.55
N VAL A 145 3.14 -9.20 3.09
CA VAL A 145 3.23 -8.87 1.67
C VAL A 145 4.67 -8.47 1.38
N LYS A 146 5.34 -9.15 0.48
CA LYS A 146 6.71 -8.88 0.03
C LYS A 146 6.70 -8.62 -1.47
N ASN A 147 7.27 -7.49 -1.89
CA ASN A 147 7.37 -7.09 -3.30
C ASN A 147 6.03 -7.24 -4.07
N GLY A 148 4.94 -6.80 -3.44
CA GLY A 148 3.59 -6.81 -4.03
C GLY A 148 2.86 -8.17 -4.05
N GLN A 149 3.47 -9.24 -3.54
CA GLN A 149 2.86 -10.57 -3.40
C GLN A 149 2.68 -10.97 -1.94
N VAL A 150 1.68 -11.80 -1.66
CA VAL A 150 1.52 -12.40 -0.32
C VAL A 150 2.56 -13.51 -0.17
N GLU A 151 3.60 -13.26 0.62
CA GLU A 151 4.66 -14.23 0.92
C GLU A 151 4.14 -15.27 1.93
N HIS A 152 3.44 -14.79 2.96
CA HIS A 152 2.86 -15.62 3.99
C HIS A 152 1.43 -15.18 4.29
N SER A 153 0.54 -16.15 4.44
CA SER A 153 -0.81 -15.98 4.97
C SER A 153 -0.97 -16.89 6.18
N ILE A 154 -1.09 -16.29 7.36
CA ILE A 154 -1.08 -16.97 8.66
C ILE A 154 -2.48 -16.88 9.27
N PRO A 155 -3.20 -18.00 9.42
CA PRO A 155 -4.44 -18.01 10.17
C PRO A 155 -4.22 -17.46 11.58
N PHE A 156 -5.12 -16.59 12.04
CA PHE A 156 -4.95 -15.91 13.31
C PHE A 156 -4.85 -16.88 14.50
N ALA A 157 -5.60 -17.99 14.44
CA ALA A 157 -5.55 -19.04 15.46
C ALA A 157 -4.15 -19.67 15.61
N GLN A 158 -3.36 -19.72 14.53
CA GLN A 158 -1.98 -20.19 14.58
C GLN A 158 -1.09 -19.14 15.25
N TYR A 159 -1.24 -17.87 14.85
CA TYR A 159 -0.52 -16.76 15.47
C TYR A 159 -0.82 -16.65 16.97
N ALA A 160 -2.08 -16.78 17.39
CA ALA A 160 -2.49 -16.67 18.78
C ALA A 160 -1.86 -17.73 19.70
N LYS A 161 -1.48 -18.89 19.17
CA LYS A 161 -0.79 -19.95 19.93
C LYS A 161 0.72 -19.72 20.03
N GLY A 162 1.35 -19.29 18.92
CA GLY A 162 2.80 -19.16 18.83
C GLY A 162 3.35 -17.77 19.12
N GLY A 163 2.53 -16.72 18.98
CA GLY A 163 2.91 -15.31 19.13
C GLY A 163 3.95 -14.82 18.12
N ARG A 164 4.24 -15.60 17.07
CA ARG A 164 5.35 -15.36 16.14
C ARG A 164 4.86 -15.36 14.70
N LEU A 165 5.35 -14.39 13.93
CA LEU A 165 5.29 -14.41 12.47
C LEU A 165 6.55 -15.12 11.93
N PRO A 166 6.49 -15.71 10.71
CA PRO A 166 7.69 -16.23 10.05
C PRO A 166 8.73 -15.14 9.84
N ASP A 167 10.01 -15.50 9.96
CA ASP A 167 11.11 -14.61 9.62
C ASP A 167 11.13 -14.34 8.12
N LEU A 168 11.54 -13.14 7.73
CA LEU A 168 11.54 -12.71 6.35
C LEU A 168 12.96 -12.51 5.83
N LYS A 169 13.31 -13.26 4.79
CA LYS A 169 14.64 -13.22 4.16
C LYS A 169 14.63 -12.35 2.89
N PHE A 170 15.68 -11.55 2.70
CA PHE A 170 15.95 -10.81 1.47
C PHE A 170 17.38 -11.07 0.98
N ASP A 171 17.50 -11.51 -0.26
CA ASP A 171 18.77 -11.67 -0.98
C ASP A 171 18.97 -10.57 -2.05
N ALA A 172 17.97 -9.69 -2.20
CA ALA A 172 17.97 -8.55 -3.08
C ALA A 172 17.10 -7.43 -2.48
N SER A 173 17.28 -6.20 -2.96
CA SER A 173 16.46 -5.07 -2.56
C SER A 173 14.96 -5.32 -2.76
N GLY A 174 14.16 -4.68 -1.92
CA GLY A 174 12.71 -4.84 -1.97
C GLY A 174 12.02 -4.10 -0.84
N TRP A 175 10.79 -4.51 -0.59
CA TRP A 175 9.99 -3.99 0.51
C TRP A 175 9.01 -5.05 0.99
N PHE A 176 8.50 -4.85 2.19
CA PHE A 176 7.40 -5.64 2.70
C PHE A 176 6.51 -4.82 3.64
N LEU A 177 5.33 -5.34 3.92
CA LEU A 177 4.43 -4.82 4.92
C LEU A 177 3.64 -5.95 5.58
N VAL A 178 3.01 -5.64 6.69
CA VAL A 178 2.16 -6.59 7.42
C VAL A 178 0.72 -6.13 7.36
N ARG A 179 -0.20 -7.06 7.10
CA ARG A 179 -1.63 -6.81 6.99
C ARG A 179 -2.39 -7.75 7.92
N ALA A 180 -3.30 -7.22 8.73
CA ALA A 180 -4.24 -8.01 9.52
C ALA A 180 -5.63 -7.85 8.90
N VAL A 181 -6.30 -8.96 8.60
CA VAL A 181 -7.61 -8.93 7.91
C VAL A 181 -8.65 -9.63 8.77
N THR A 182 -9.82 -9.00 8.89
CA THR A 182 -11.00 -9.61 9.49
C THR A 182 -11.86 -10.21 8.38
N ASP A 183 -12.48 -11.34 8.65
CA ASP A 183 -13.43 -11.94 7.72
C ASP A 183 -14.85 -11.42 8.00
N LEU A 184 -15.23 -10.39 7.26
CA LEU A 184 -16.60 -9.88 7.26
C LEU A 184 -17.23 -10.11 5.90
N PRO A 185 -18.44 -10.69 5.85
CA PRO A 185 -19.01 -11.16 4.59
C PRO A 185 -19.27 -10.03 3.60
N ASN A 186 -19.57 -8.81 4.08
CA ASN A 186 -20.03 -7.73 3.21
C ASN A 186 -19.02 -6.60 3.03
N THR A 187 -18.00 -6.48 3.88
CA THR A 187 -17.02 -5.38 3.80
C THR A 187 -15.60 -5.85 4.03
N TYR A 188 -14.65 -5.15 3.42
CA TYR A 188 -13.24 -5.37 3.66
C TYR A 188 -12.75 -4.57 4.87
N ARG A 189 -12.48 -5.26 5.97
CA ARG A 189 -11.93 -4.65 7.19
C ARG A 189 -10.55 -5.19 7.51
N PHE A 190 -9.63 -4.27 7.73
CA PHE A 190 -8.21 -4.58 7.83
C PHE A 190 -7.44 -3.52 8.60
N ALA A 191 -6.20 -3.88 8.89
CA ALA A 191 -5.14 -2.93 9.18
C ALA A 191 -3.89 -3.31 8.38
N MET A 192 -3.12 -2.33 7.93
CA MET A 192 -1.92 -2.53 7.14
C MET A 192 -0.85 -1.54 7.58
N THR A 193 0.37 -2.02 7.83
CA THR A 193 1.50 -1.15 8.16
C THR A 193 1.89 -0.28 6.95
N GLY A 194 2.64 0.80 7.20
CA GLY A 194 3.52 1.35 6.18
C GLY A 194 4.54 0.29 5.71
N PRO A 195 5.12 0.46 4.52
CA PRO A 195 6.17 -0.43 4.03
C PRO A 195 7.46 -0.27 4.83
N TYR A 196 8.13 -1.39 5.06
CA TYR A 196 9.54 -1.46 5.39
C TYR A 196 10.33 -1.70 4.11
N TYR A 197 11.55 -1.18 4.03
CA TYR A 197 12.38 -1.29 2.84
C TYR A 197 13.66 -2.06 3.13
N VAL A 198 14.17 -2.73 2.10
CA VAL A 198 15.46 -3.40 2.09
C VAL A 198 16.26 -2.90 0.90
N GLU A 199 17.49 -2.43 1.14
CA GLU A 199 18.46 -2.00 0.12
C GLU A 199 19.72 -2.86 0.24
N ILE A 200 19.93 -3.74 -0.75
CA ILE A 200 21.14 -4.56 -0.89
C ILE A 200 21.92 -4.05 -2.10
N GLY A 201 23.22 -3.76 -1.92
CA GLY A 201 24.06 -3.23 -3.01
C GLY A 201 23.73 -1.78 -3.41
N GLY A 202 23.17 -0.99 -2.49
CA GLY A 202 22.99 0.46 -2.66
C GLY A 202 21.93 0.91 -3.69
N LYS A 203 21.09 0.00 -4.19
CA LYS A 203 20.04 0.32 -5.17
C LYS A 203 18.66 -0.12 -4.68
N PRO A 204 17.60 0.69 -4.84
CA PRO A 204 16.23 0.23 -4.56
C PRO A 204 15.78 -0.79 -5.62
N ARG A 205 14.72 -1.55 -5.31
CA ARG A 205 14.03 -2.41 -6.28
C ARG A 205 13.14 -1.56 -7.20
N ILE A 206 13.24 -1.78 -8.50
CA ILE A 206 12.38 -1.17 -9.54
C ILE A 206 11.95 -2.28 -10.50
N SER A 207 10.71 -2.74 -10.36
CA SER A 207 10.07 -3.74 -11.22
C SER A 207 9.71 -3.16 -12.59
N ARG A 208 10.09 -3.88 -13.64
CA ARG A 208 9.75 -3.55 -15.02
C ARG A 208 8.25 -3.62 -15.26
N ALA A 209 7.58 -4.68 -14.82
CA ALA A 209 6.13 -4.86 -14.95
C ALA A 209 5.35 -3.80 -14.20
N ALA A 210 5.80 -3.40 -13.01
CA ALA A 210 5.15 -2.33 -12.26
C ALA A 210 5.26 -0.97 -12.94
N VAL A 211 6.43 -0.65 -13.49
CA VAL A 211 6.58 0.56 -14.31
C VAL A 211 5.74 0.47 -15.59
N GLN A 212 5.75 -0.68 -16.27
CA GLN A 212 4.96 -0.89 -17.48
C GLN A 212 3.45 -0.76 -17.21
N PHE A 213 2.97 -1.23 -16.06
CA PHE A 213 1.59 -1.07 -15.62
C PHE A 213 1.14 0.40 -15.66
N PHE A 214 1.97 1.33 -15.18
CA PHE A 214 1.65 2.76 -15.22
C PHE A 214 1.84 3.38 -16.60
N ILE A 215 2.82 2.94 -17.40
CA ILE A 215 2.97 3.36 -18.81
C ILE A 215 1.70 3.01 -19.59
N ASP A 216 1.23 1.77 -19.49
CA ASP A 216 -0.01 1.31 -20.13
C ASP A 216 -1.20 2.13 -19.66
N TRP A 217 -1.25 2.43 -18.36
CA TRP A 217 -2.32 3.26 -17.81
C TRP A 217 -2.33 4.66 -18.41
N VAL A 218 -1.17 5.31 -18.50
CA VAL A 218 -1.03 6.66 -19.07
C VAL A 218 -1.52 6.67 -20.52
N TYR A 219 -1.15 5.68 -21.32
CA TYR A 219 -1.62 5.59 -22.71
C TYR A 219 -3.12 5.32 -22.81
N GLN A 220 -3.64 4.39 -22.03
CA GLN A 220 -5.08 4.09 -21.99
C GLN A 220 -5.89 5.34 -21.60
N ARG A 221 -5.45 6.08 -20.58
CA ARG A 221 -6.10 7.33 -20.17
C ARG A 221 -5.99 8.40 -21.25
N ALA A 222 -4.82 8.59 -21.85
CA ALA A 222 -4.63 9.57 -22.90
C ALA A 222 -5.54 9.31 -24.12
N ALA A 223 -5.72 8.04 -24.50
CA ALA A 223 -6.57 7.63 -25.61
C ALA A 223 -8.07 7.87 -25.34
N ALA A 224 -8.50 7.80 -24.07
CA ALA A 224 -9.89 7.99 -23.65
C ALA A 224 -10.28 9.47 -23.41
N ILE A 225 -9.38 10.43 -23.63
CA ILE A 225 -9.67 11.86 -23.40
C ILE A 225 -10.48 12.44 -24.56
N GLU A 226 -11.72 12.77 -24.24
CA GLU A 226 -12.64 13.50 -25.10
C GLU A 226 -12.81 14.93 -24.57
N ILE A 227 -12.10 15.87 -25.20
CA ILE A 227 -12.20 17.31 -24.94
C ILE A 227 -12.42 18.00 -26.29
N ALA A 228 -13.51 18.75 -26.41
CA ALA A 228 -13.89 19.42 -27.65
C ALA A 228 -12.95 20.58 -27.99
N ASP A 229 -12.53 21.35 -26.99
CA ASP A 229 -11.61 22.47 -27.19
C ASP A 229 -10.18 21.97 -27.47
N PRO A 230 -9.58 22.30 -28.63
CA PRO A 230 -8.25 21.81 -28.99
C PRO A 230 -7.13 22.32 -28.09
N GLN A 231 -7.26 23.52 -27.52
CA GLN A 231 -6.23 24.08 -26.65
C GLN A 231 -6.24 23.36 -25.30
N GLN A 232 -7.40 23.23 -24.68
CA GLN A 232 -7.60 22.49 -23.43
C GLN A 232 -7.18 21.03 -23.59
N LYS A 233 -7.50 20.40 -24.72
CA LYS A 233 -7.04 19.03 -25.02
C LYS A 233 -5.51 18.95 -25.04
N ARG A 234 -4.82 19.90 -25.68
CA ARG A 234 -3.35 19.94 -25.69
C ARG A 234 -2.75 20.11 -24.29
N GLU A 235 -3.34 20.98 -23.47
CA GLU A 235 -2.90 21.23 -22.09
C GLU A 235 -3.04 19.97 -21.23
N VAL A 236 -4.17 19.26 -21.30
CA VAL A 236 -4.36 18.00 -20.57
C VAL A 236 -3.42 16.89 -21.05
N LEU A 237 -3.19 16.80 -22.37
CA LEU A 237 -2.25 15.83 -22.93
C LEU A 237 -0.78 16.14 -22.60
N ASP A 238 -0.43 17.38 -22.23
CA ASP A 238 0.92 17.73 -21.75
C ASP A 238 1.25 16.99 -20.44
N TRP A 239 0.30 16.94 -19.51
CA TRP A 239 0.45 16.19 -18.26
C TRP A 239 0.65 14.69 -18.50
N HIS A 240 -0.07 14.12 -19.47
CA HIS A 240 0.11 12.71 -19.85
C HIS A 240 1.48 12.45 -20.47
N ARG A 241 1.99 13.39 -21.29
CA ARG A 241 3.36 13.31 -21.85
C ARG A 241 4.42 13.34 -20.74
N ARG A 242 4.30 14.26 -19.78
CA ARG A 242 5.21 14.34 -18.61
C ARG A 242 5.17 13.05 -17.78
N ALA A 243 3.98 12.51 -17.51
CA ALA A 243 3.84 11.25 -16.79
C ALA A 243 4.48 10.08 -17.55
N ARG A 244 4.24 9.97 -18.87
CA ARG A 244 4.87 8.96 -19.73
C ARG A 244 6.40 9.04 -19.66
N ASP A 245 6.96 10.25 -19.75
CA ASP A 245 8.40 10.45 -19.78
C ASP A 245 9.03 10.08 -18.43
N PHE A 246 8.39 10.45 -17.32
CA PHE A 246 8.77 10.00 -15.98
C PHE A 246 8.82 8.47 -15.85
N TRP A 247 7.75 7.78 -16.28
CA TRP A 247 7.71 6.32 -16.20
C TRP A 247 8.72 5.64 -17.14
N ARG A 248 8.96 6.20 -18.33
CA ARG A 248 10.00 5.69 -19.25
C ARG A 248 11.41 5.86 -18.69
N GLU A 249 11.68 6.95 -18.00
CA GLU A 249 12.94 7.14 -17.28
C GLU A 249 13.11 6.08 -16.17
N LEU A 250 12.06 5.83 -15.37
CA LEU A 250 12.08 4.74 -14.39
C LEU A 250 12.29 3.36 -15.05
N LEU A 251 11.67 3.11 -16.20
CA LEU A 251 11.82 1.85 -16.94
C LEU A 251 13.27 1.57 -17.35
N SER A 252 14.02 2.63 -17.71
CA SER A 252 15.45 2.52 -18.04
C SER A 252 16.33 2.15 -16.84
N ARG A 253 15.84 2.37 -15.62
CA ARG A 253 16.50 2.05 -14.34
C ARG A 253 15.97 0.76 -13.71
N ALA A 254 15.00 0.09 -14.32
CA ALA A 254 14.40 -1.13 -13.80
C ALA A 254 15.46 -2.23 -13.61
N ASN A 255 15.41 -2.88 -12.44
CA ASN A 255 16.34 -3.92 -12.01
C ASN A 255 15.60 -5.16 -11.46
N ALA A 256 14.30 -5.23 -11.67
CA ALA A 256 13.40 -6.33 -11.34
C ALA A 256 12.26 -6.43 -12.39
N ASP A 257 11.30 -7.33 -12.16
CA ASP A 257 10.44 -7.90 -13.23
C ASP A 257 9.01 -7.42 -13.25
#